data_AF-A0AAE0VN59-F1
#
_entry.id   AF-A0AAE0VN59-F1
#
_cell.length_a   1.000
_cell.length_b   1.000
_cell.length_c   1.000
_cell.angle_alpha   90.00
_cell.angle_beta   90.00
_cell.angle_gamma   90.00
#
_symmetry.space_group_name_H-M   'P 1'
#
loop_
_entity.id
_entity.type
_entity.pdbx_description
1 polymer ?
#
loop_
_entity_poly.entity_id
_entity_poly.type
_entity_poly.pdbx_seq_one_letter_code
_entity_poly.pdbx_strand_id
1 'polypeptide(L)'
;MRQMNRCEKNRLINLNNVNHQTQYYLDSKELITPCRLFIILIVSVMMIVSLASSVKKLEIVMETPDSLQLDFNFSKQQYLFDYECALNDRQEMLELYGRTYHSGSVEKRSGLSVQEFGDLYDAKWPVIVTDVVPNWPASSWTKDFFLERYGDERILLHAVEGRLVDGVGHIRTFREFFRYLQRGGSQRAWIYMEDEIFSQAHPEIKKDIEPNPYMEENFFKFFPDGIRPWDCMILWGSPFSRSTLHMDPYNWTAISGVIYGKKHWKSN
;
A
#
# COMPACT_ATOMS: atom_id res chain seq x y z
N MET A 1 -32.13 62.61 6.19
CA MET A 1 -32.96 63.24 7.24
C MET A 1 -32.68 62.47 8.53
N ARG A 2 -31.69 62.94 9.31
CA ARG A 2 -31.86 63.49 10.69
C ARG A 2 -32.49 62.45 11.65
N GLN A 3 -31.65 61.78 12.45
CA GLN A 3 -31.23 62.17 13.82
C GLN A 3 -32.25 61.67 14.87
N MET A 4 -31.87 60.71 15.71
CA MET A 4 -31.15 60.86 17.00
C MET A 4 -31.99 61.52 18.10
N ASN A 5 -32.08 60.81 19.23
CA ASN A 5 -31.89 61.22 20.64
C ASN A 5 -32.72 60.27 21.54
N ARG A 6 -32.32 59.83 22.72
CA ARG A 6 -31.29 60.25 23.68
C ARG A 6 -31.18 59.14 24.74
N CYS A 7 -29.98 58.80 25.22
CA CYS A 7 -29.55 59.07 26.60
C CYS A 7 -28.22 58.34 26.87
N GLU A 8 -27.15 59.12 26.98
CA GLU A 8 -25.86 58.70 27.49
C GLU A 8 -25.92 58.57 29.03
N LYS A 9 -25.28 57.53 29.57
CA LYS A 9 -24.49 57.69 30.79
C LYS A 9 -23.30 56.72 30.78
N ASN A 10 -22.11 57.31 30.67
CA ASN A 10 -20.81 56.66 30.65
C ASN A 10 -20.55 55.73 31.85
N ARG A 11 -19.94 54.56 31.59
CA ARG A 11 -18.51 54.29 31.94
C ARG A 11 -18.05 52.91 31.48
N LEU A 12 -17.16 52.94 30.48
CA LEU A 12 -15.90 52.19 30.35
C LEU A 12 -15.63 51.07 31.38
N ILE A 13 -15.43 49.83 30.90
CA ILE A 13 -14.12 49.13 30.84
C ILE A 13 -14.30 47.67 30.36
N ASN A 14 -13.47 47.31 29.38
CA ASN A 14 -12.96 46.00 28.96
C ASN A 14 -13.84 44.95 28.24
N LEU A 15 -13.65 45.00 26.91
CA LEU A 15 -13.39 43.89 26.00
C LEU A 15 -12.77 42.65 26.68
N ASN A 16 -13.49 41.52 26.58
CA ASN A 16 -13.02 40.21 26.08
C ASN A 16 -13.90 39.12 26.71
N ASN A 17 -14.99 38.79 26.03
CA ASN A 17 -15.80 37.63 26.38
C ASN A 17 -16.23 36.93 25.09
N VAL A 18 -15.39 35.99 24.64
CA VAL A 18 -15.78 35.00 23.63
C VAL A 18 -15.10 33.68 23.98
N ASN A 19 -15.95 32.64 24.08
CA ASN A 19 -15.71 31.20 24.04
C ASN A 19 -15.52 30.43 25.35
N HIS A 20 -16.66 29.93 25.81
CA HIS A 20 -16.80 28.56 26.29
C HIS A 20 -16.22 27.55 25.28
N GLN A 21 -15.18 26.83 25.69
CA GLN A 21 -14.88 25.48 25.21
C GLN A 21 -14.53 24.59 26.40
N THR A 22 -15.44 23.64 26.62
CA THR A 22 -15.28 22.28 27.15
C THR A 22 -13.90 21.93 27.74
N GLN A 23 -13.82 21.96 29.08
CA GLN A 23 -12.75 21.36 29.86
C GLN A 23 -13.00 19.85 29.99
N TYR A 24 -12.30 19.08 29.17
CA TYR A 24 -11.91 17.70 29.48
C TYR A 24 -10.47 17.55 29.01
N TYR A 25 -9.48 17.82 29.86
CA TYR A 25 -8.12 17.31 29.67
C TYR A 25 -7.35 17.32 31.01
N LEU A 26 -7.14 16.09 31.51
CA LEU A 26 -5.99 15.59 32.27
C LEU A 26 -5.51 16.39 33.49
N ASP A 27 -6.09 16.01 34.61
CA ASP A 27 -5.47 16.07 35.93
C ASP A 27 -4.28 15.09 36.01
N SER A 28 -3.05 15.62 35.96
CA SER A 28 -1.85 15.04 36.61
C SER A 28 -0.64 15.95 36.35
N LYS A 29 -0.52 17.06 37.06
CA LYS A 29 0.78 17.75 37.20
C LYS A 29 1.50 17.21 38.43
N GLU A 30 2.05 15.99 38.33
CA GLU A 30 3.20 15.68 39.18
C GLU A 30 4.39 16.48 38.64
N LEU A 31 4.82 17.47 39.41
CA LEU A 31 6.03 18.23 39.12
C LEU A 31 7.22 17.26 39.28
N ILE A 32 7.71 16.69 38.18
CA ILE A 32 8.84 15.76 38.19
C ILE A 32 10.08 16.55 38.63
N THR A 33 10.52 16.32 39.87
CA THR A 33 11.71 16.95 40.46
C THR A 33 12.95 16.56 39.65
N PRO A 34 13.94 17.44 39.41
CA PRO A 34 15.13 17.13 38.61
C PRO A 34 15.87 15.85 39.02
N CYS A 35 15.80 15.45 40.30
CA CYS A 35 16.32 14.16 40.78
C CYS A 35 15.64 12.94 40.15
N ARG A 36 14.32 12.99 39.86
CA ARG A 36 13.60 11.88 39.21
C ARG A 36 14.03 11.69 37.75
N LEU A 37 14.25 12.77 37.01
CA LEU A 37 14.77 12.69 35.64
C LEU A 37 16.20 12.13 35.61
N PHE A 38 17.03 12.50 36.58
CA PHE A 38 18.38 11.97 36.71
C PHE A 38 18.39 10.48 37.05
N ILE A 39 17.50 10.03 37.93
CA ILE A 39 17.33 8.60 38.25
C ILE A 39 16.84 7.82 37.03
N ILE A 40 15.86 8.35 36.29
CA ILE A 40 15.36 7.71 35.05
C ILE A 40 16.50 7.59 34.02
N LEU A 41 17.33 8.62 33.85
CA LEU A 41 18.48 8.57 32.96
C LEU A 41 19.48 7.49 33.38
N ILE A 42 19.82 7.40 34.68
CA ILE A 42 20.75 6.37 35.19
C ILE A 42 20.18 4.96 34.96
N VAL A 43 18.92 4.73 35.28
CA VAL A 43 18.27 3.42 35.09
C VAL A 43 18.21 3.06 33.60
N SER A 44 17.96 4.03 32.73
CA SER A 44 17.91 3.82 31.27
C SER A 44 19.29 3.46 30.71
N VAL A 45 20.35 4.16 31.15
CA VAL A 45 21.73 3.86 30.76
C VAL A 45 22.15 2.49 31.29
N MET A 46 21.81 2.14 32.53
CA MET A 46 22.11 0.82 33.08
C MET A 46 21.37 -0.29 32.34
N MET A 47 20.11 -0.09 31.91
CA MET A 47 19.40 -1.06 31.07
C MET A 47 20.05 -1.22 29.70
N ILE A 48 20.46 -0.13 29.05
CA ILE A 48 21.14 -0.18 27.74
C ILE A 48 22.48 -0.93 27.86
N VAL A 49 23.27 -0.65 28.90
CA VAL A 49 24.54 -1.35 29.14
C VAL A 49 24.30 -2.82 29.47
N SER A 50 23.27 -3.15 30.25
CA SER A 50 22.92 -4.54 30.60
C SER A 50 22.44 -5.32 29.37
N LEU A 51 21.65 -4.71 28.49
CA LEU A 51 21.26 -5.30 27.21
C LEU A 51 22.47 -5.52 26.30
N ALA A 52 23.35 -4.51 26.17
CA ALA A 52 24.56 -4.62 25.37
C ALA A 52 25.54 -5.70 25.87
N SER A 53 25.59 -5.93 27.19
CA SER A 53 26.42 -6.98 27.80
C SER A 53 25.74 -8.35 27.87
N SER A 54 24.40 -8.41 27.77
CA SER A 54 23.63 -9.66 27.70
C SER A 54 23.47 -10.21 26.28
N VAL A 55 23.83 -9.45 25.23
CA VAL A 55 24.05 -10.01 23.89
C VAL A 55 25.36 -10.81 23.92
N LYS A 56 25.32 -11.98 24.54
CA LYS A 56 26.26 -13.04 24.22
C LYS A 56 26.05 -13.35 22.75
N LYS A 57 27.09 -13.18 21.96
CA LYS A 57 27.18 -13.66 20.58
C LYS A 57 26.87 -15.15 20.63
N LEU A 58 25.63 -15.53 20.32
CA LEU A 58 25.23 -16.92 20.18
C LEU A 58 25.86 -17.38 18.86
N GLU A 59 27.11 -17.84 18.92
CA GLU A 59 27.71 -18.56 17.80
C GLU A 59 27.02 -19.93 17.75
N ILE A 60 25.93 -19.98 17.01
CA ILE A 60 25.31 -21.24 16.60
C ILE A 60 26.29 -21.87 15.61
N VAL A 61 27.13 -22.78 16.11
CA VAL A 61 27.92 -23.68 15.27
C VAL A 61 26.95 -24.71 14.71
N MET A 62 26.44 -24.45 13.51
CA MET A 62 25.76 -25.47 12.72
C MET A 62 26.85 -26.35 12.11
N GLU A 63 27.09 -27.53 12.67
CA GLU A 63 27.88 -28.56 12.01
C GLU A 63 27.11 -29.06 10.78
N THR A 64 27.46 -28.55 9.60
CA THR A 64 27.00 -29.08 8.33
C THR A 64 27.79 -30.35 8.01
N PRO A 65 27.15 -31.49 7.73
CA PRO A 65 27.85 -32.70 7.30
C PRO A 65 28.66 -32.43 6.03
N ASP A 66 29.91 -32.89 6.04
CA ASP A 66 30.99 -32.61 5.08
C ASP A 66 30.73 -33.02 3.61
N SER A 67 29.53 -33.54 3.28
CA SER A 67 29.25 -34.17 1.99
C SER A 67 28.38 -33.35 1.02
N LEU A 68 28.06 -32.09 1.33
CA LEU A 68 27.31 -31.21 0.42
C LEU A 68 27.79 -29.74 0.47
N GLN A 69 29.10 -29.51 0.56
CA GLN A 69 29.66 -28.18 0.27
C GLN A 69 29.65 -27.94 -1.24
N LEU A 70 28.44 -27.74 -1.79
CA LEU A 70 28.29 -26.98 -3.02
C LEU A 70 28.64 -25.54 -2.64
N ASP A 71 29.86 -25.13 -2.95
CA ASP A 71 30.41 -23.80 -2.69
C ASP A 71 29.73 -22.77 -3.63
N PHE A 72 28.40 -22.66 -3.53
CA PHE A 72 27.58 -21.74 -4.30
C PHE A 72 27.72 -20.36 -3.68
N ASN A 73 28.78 -19.68 -4.09
CA ASN A 73 28.97 -18.29 -3.74
C ASN A 73 28.05 -17.41 -4.62
N PHE A 74 26.77 -17.32 -4.26
CA PHE A 74 25.77 -16.46 -4.91
C PHE A 74 26.20 -14.99 -5.01
N SER A 75 27.15 -14.54 -4.17
CA SER A 75 27.63 -13.15 -4.18
C SER A 75 28.63 -12.84 -5.29
N LYS A 76 29.19 -13.86 -5.96
CA LYS A 76 30.22 -13.67 -7.01
C LYS A 76 29.72 -13.85 -8.44
N GLN A 77 28.54 -14.42 -8.64
CA GLN A 77 27.99 -14.64 -9.97
C GLN A 77 27.12 -13.44 -10.37
N GLN A 78 27.59 -12.66 -11.33
CA GLN A 78 26.76 -11.64 -11.95
C GLN A 78 25.64 -12.36 -12.70
N TYR A 79 24.40 -12.20 -12.25
CA TYR A 79 23.25 -12.64 -13.01
C TYR A 79 23.17 -11.81 -14.29
N LEU A 80 23.33 -12.46 -15.43
CA LEU A 80 23.08 -11.88 -16.74
C LEU A 80 21.81 -12.52 -17.29
N PHE A 81 20.80 -11.69 -17.53
CA PHE A 81 19.59 -12.16 -18.19
C PHE A 81 19.88 -12.43 -19.66
N ASP A 82 19.75 -13.69 -20.09
CA ASP A 82 19.87 -14.08 -21.49
C ASP A 82 18.54 -13.83 -22.21
N TYR A 83 18.44 -12.65 -22.81
CA TYR A 83 17.24 -12.21 -23.51
C TYR A 83 16.92 -13.06 -24.75
N GLU A 84 17.94 -13.55 -25.47
CA GLU A 84 17.73 -14.37 -26.67
C GLU A 84 17.23 -15.76 -26.31
N CYS A 85 17.78 -16.36 -25.24
CA CYS A 85 17.27 -17.61 -24.70
C CYS A 85 15.79 -17.46 -24.29
N ALA A 86 15.45 -16.41 -23.54
CA ALA A 86 14.07 -16.17 -23.11
C ALA A 86 13.10 -15.96 -24.29
N LEU A 87 13.55 -15.36 -25.39
CA LEU A 87 12.75 -15.22 -26.61
C LEU A 87 12.54 -16.56 -27.32
N ASN A 88 13.58 -17.39 -27.42
CA ASN A 88 13.47 -18.73 -28.02
C ASN A 88 12.54 -19.63 -27.21
N ASP A 89 12.68 -19.63 -25.89
CA ASP A 89 11.81 -20.38 -24.98
C ASP A 89 10.35 -19.93 -25.14
N ARG A 90 10.12 -18.61 -25.25
CA ARG A 90 8.79 -18.08 -25.52
C ARG A 90 8.24 -18.58 -26.85
N GLN A 91 9.05 -18.54 -27.91
CA GLN A 91 8.62 -18.97 -29.24
C GLN A 91 8.24 -20.45 -29.27
N GLU A 92 9.01 -21.32 -28.62
CA GLU A 92 8.70 -22.74 -28.48
C GLU A 92 7.37 -22.96 -27.73
N MET A 93 7.17 -22.26 -26.61
CA MET A 93 5.92 -22.36 -25.85
C MET A 93 4.72 -21.83 -26.65
N LEU A 94 4.89 -20.74 -27.40
CA LEU A 94 3.82 -20.23 -28.27
C LEU A 94 3.44 -21.26 -29.34
N GLU A 95 4.41 -21.93 -29.95
CA GLU A 95 4.17 -23.00 -30.92
C GLU A 95 3.46 -24.20 -30.29
N LEU A 96 3.91 -24.64 -29.11
CA LEU A 96 3.29 -25.73 -28.34
C LEU A 96 1.79 -25.46 -28.09
N TYR A 97 1.44 -24.23 -27.72
CA TYR A 97 0.06 -23.83 -27.43
C TYR A 97 -0.70 -23.32 -28.66
N GLY A 98 -0.11 -23.35 -29.86
CA GLY A 98 -0.74 -22.86 -31.10
C GLY A 98 -1.08 -21.37 -31.05
N ARG A 99 -0.24 -20.57 -30.39
CA ARG A 99 -0.40 -19.12 -30.19
C ARG A 99 0.49 -18.33 -31.14
N THR A 100 0.07 -17.11 -31.46
CA THR A 100 0.87 -16.14 -32.22
C THR A 100 1.20 -14.93 -31.36
N TYR A 101 2.47 -14.55 -31.35
CA TYR A 101 2.90 -13.31 -30.71
C TYR A 101 2.61 -12.10 -31.61
N HIS A 102 2.09 -11.03 -31.00
CA HIS A 102 1.88 -9.75 -31.67
C HIS A 102 2.69 -8.68 -30.95
N SER A 103 3.72 -8.15 -31.62
CA SER A 103 4.49 -7.03 -31.08
C SER A 103 3.62 -5.76 -31.04
N GLY A 104 3.78 -4.96 -29.98
CA GLY A 104 3.15 -3.64 -29.86
C GLY A 104 1.91 -3.56 -28.96
N SER A 105 1.43 -4.66 -28.39
CA SER A 105 0.42 -4.62 -27.33
C SER A 105 0.53 -5.82 -26.39
N VAL A 106 0.08 -5.66 -25.14
CA VAL A 106 -0.02 -6.76 -24.18
C VAL A 106 -1.09 -7.74 -24.64
N GLU A 107 -0.77 -9.04 -24.64
CA GLU A 107 -1.69 -10.11 -25.03
C GLU A 107 -2.92 -10.14 -24.11
N LYS A 108 -4.09 -10.40 -24.71
CA LYS A 108 -5.34 -10.63 -23.99
C LYS A 108 -5.76 -12.08 -24.17
N ARG A 109 -6.05 -12.75 -23.06
CA ARG A 109 -6.36 -14.18 -23.02
C ARG A 109 -7.58 -14.45 -22.13
N SER A 110 -8.32 -15.48 -22.52
CA SER A 110 -9.42 -16.10 -21.77
C SER A 110 -9.31 -17.61 -21.91
N GLY A 111 -9.78 -18.37 -20.93
CA GLY A 111 -9.68 -19.82 -20.88
C GLY A 111 -8.23 -20.32 -20.80
N LEU A 112 -7.34 -19.51 -20.23
CA LEU A 112 -5.94 -19.86 -20.04
C LEU A 112 -5.86 -20.97 -18.98
N SER A 113 -5.13 -22.05 -19.26
CA SER A 113 -4.87 -23.05 -18.23
C SER A 113 -3.79 -22.54 -17.27
N VAL A 114 -3.77 -23.05 -16.03
CA VAL A 114 -2.70 -22.72 -15.06
C VAL A 114 -1.33 -23.12 -15.59
N GLN A 115 -1.25 -24.26 -16.30
CA GLN A 115 -0.02 -24.71 -16.94
C GLN A 115 0.43 -23.75 -18.05
N GLU A 116 -0.47 -23.38 -18.96
CA GLU A 116 -0.16 -22.42 -20.02
C GLU A 116 0.25 -21.06 -19.45
N PHE A 117 -0.37 -20.63 -18.35
CA PHE A 117 0.03 -19.43 -17.63
C PHE A 117 1.46 -19.50 -17.11
N GLY A 118 1.81 -20.60 -16.43
CA GLY A 118 3.15 -20.82 -15.90
C GLY A 118 4.21 -20.92 -17.00
N ASP A 119 3.90 -21.60 -18.10
CA ASP A 119 4.83 -21.79 -19.22
C ASP A 119 5.12 -20.48 -19.95
N LEU A 120 4.08 -19.68 -20.26
CA LEU A 120 4.19 -18.50 -21.12
C LEU A 120 4.34 -17.16 -20.38
N TYR A 121 3.80 -16.99 -19.17
CA TYR A 121 3.57 -15.65 -18.63
C TYR A 121 4.16 -15.43 -17.24
N ASP A 122 4.00 -16.38 -16.32
CA ASP A 122 4.44 -16.18 -14.94
C ASP A 122 5.93 -15.84 -14.84
N ALA A 123 6.23 -14.73 -14.14
CA ALA A 123 7.57 -14.14 -14.01
C ALA A 123 8.35 -13.91 -15.34
N LYS A 124 7.68 -13.98 -16.51
CA LYS A 124 8.33 -13.92 -17.83
C LYS A 124 7.78 -12.78 -18.69
N TRP A 125 6.46 -12.76 -18.89
CA TRP A 125 5.83 -11.89 -19.89
C TRP A 125 4.45 -11.41 -19.44
N PRO A 126 4.10 -10.13 -19.65
CA PRO A 126 2.81 -9.60 -19.22
C PRO A 126 1.65 -10.15 -20.05
N VAL A 127 0.51 -10.39 -19.39
CA VAL A 127 -0.74 -10.82 -20.01
C VAL A 127 -1.94 -10.16 -19.32
N ILE A 128 -3.00 -9.87 -20.08
CA ILE A 128 -4.30 -9.48 -19.55
C ILE A 128 -5.21 -10.69 -19.62
N VAL A 129 -5.58 -11.24 -18.46
CA VAL A 129 -6.57 -12.32 -18.37
C VAL A 129 -7.97 -11.72 -18.21
N THR A 130 -8.89 -12.04 -19.13
CA THR A 130 -10.16 -11.30 -19.27
C THR A 130 -11.35 -11.94 -18.58
N ASP A 131 -11.20 -13.14 -18.03
CA ASP A 131 -12.30 -13.98 -17.52
C ASP A 131 -12.16 -14.37 -16.03
N VAL A 132 -11.24 -13.75 -15.29
CA VAL A 132 -11.09 -13.94 -13.83
C VAL A 132 -11.97 -12.96 -13.04
N VAL A 133 -11.72 -11.66 -13.21
CA VAL A 133 -12.38 -10.59 -12.44
C VAL A 133 -13.89 -10.45 -12.68
N PRO A 134 -14.45 -10.69 -13.89
CA PRO A 134 -15.87 -10.40 -14.16
C PRO A 134 -16.87 -11.07 -13.22
N ASN A 135 -16.51 -12.19 -12.59
CA ASN A 135 -17.40 -12.94 -11.71
C ASN A 135 -17.24 -12.58 -10.22
N TRP A 136 -16.28 -11.73 -9.87
CA TRP A 136 -16.05 -11.39 -8.46
C TRP A 136 -17.24 -10.66 -7.84
N PRO A 137 -17.68 -11.02 -6.62
CA PRO A 137 -18.71 -10.27 -5.89
C PRO A 137 -18.33 -8.80 -5.67
N ALA A 138 -17.04 -8.47 -5.69
CA ALA A 138 -16.52 -7.11 -5.66
C ALA A 138 -17.04 -6.24 -6.80
N SER A 139 -17.56 -6.82 -7.88
CA SER A 139 -18.33 -6.10 -8.89
C SER A 139 -19.52 -5.33 -8.30
N SER A 140 -20.00 -5.65 -7.11
CA SER A 140 -21.05 -4.88 -6.41
C SER A 140 -20.52 -3.66 -5.65
N TRP A 141 -19.20 -3.48 -5.56
CA TRP A 141 -18.60 -2.37 -4.83
C TRP A 141 -18.92 -1.03 -5.48
N THR A 142 -19.59 -0.17 -4.73
CA THR A 142 -19.93 1.19 -5.15
C THR A 142 -19.42 2.20 -4.13
N LYS A 143 -19.39 3.48 -4.50
CA LYS A 143 -19.15 4.56 -3.54
C LYS A 143 -20.10 4.48 -2.34
N ASP A 144 -21.38 4.21 -2.58
CA ASP A 144 -22.40 4.18 -1.53
C ASP A 144 -22.20 2.98 -0.60
N PHE A 145 -21.82 1.81 -1.13
CA PHE A 145 -21.40 0.65 -0.35
C PHE A 145 -20.28 1.00 0.66
N PHE A 146 -19.22 1.67 0.19
CA PHE A 146 -18.10 2.06 1.06
C PHE A 146 -18.51 3.14 2.06
N LEU A 147 -19.35 4.10 1.67
CA LEU A 147 -19.83 5.15 2.57
C LEU A 147 -20.74 4.62 3.69
N GLU A 148 -21.60 3.65 3.38
CA GLU A 148 -22.54 3.04 4.32
C GLU A 148 -21.80 2.16 5.34
N ARG A 149 -20.85 1.33 4.88
CA ARG A 149 -20.18 0.35 5.74
C ARG A 149 -18.92 0.86 6.42
N TYR A 150 -18.15 1.70 5.72
CA TYR A 150 -16.80 2.11 6.13
C TYR A 150 -16.60 3.63 6.11
N GLY A 151 -17.69 4.42 6.06
CA GLY A 151 -17.60 5.85 5.81
C GLY A 151 -16.68 6.61 6.78
N ASP A 152 -16.59 6.17 8.03
CA ASP A 152 -15.78 6.81 9.07
C ASP A 152 -14.42 6.12 9.30
N GLU A 153 -14.14 5.04 8.57
CA GLU A 153 -12.84 4.35 8.58
C GLU A 153 -11.76 5.20 7.92
N ARG A 154 -10.56 5.16 8.50
CA ARG A 154 -9.40 5.93 8.03
C ARG A 154 -8.62 5.15 6.99
N ILE A 155 -8.30 5.83 5.90
CA ILE A 155 -7.53 5.31 4.77
C ILE A 155 -6.35 6.22 4.42
N LEU A 156 -5.32 5.63 3.84
CA LEU A 156 -4.18 6.29 3.24
C LEU A 156 -4.49 6.71 1.80
N LEU A 157 -4.20 7.96 1.48
CA LEU A 157 -4.31 8.48 0.13
C LEU A 157 -3.16 9.43 -0.21
N HIS A 158 -2.85 9.51 -1.49
CA HIS A 158 -1.96 10.49 -2.08
C HIS A 158 -2.77 11.53 -2.84
N ALA A 159 -2.52 12.80 -2.55
CA ALA A 159 -3.07 13.92 -3.31
C ALA A 159 -1.92 14.65 -4.00
N VAL A 160 -2.10 14.94 -5.28
CA VAL A 160 -1.14 15.73 -6.07
C VAL A 160 -1.85 16.98 -6.55
N GLU A 161 -1.24 18.14 -6.33
CA GLU A 161 -1.59 19.41 -6.94
C GLU A 161 -0.32 20.06 -7.49
N GLY A 162 -0.24 20.24 -8.81
CA GLY A 162 0.97 20.69 -9.49
C GLY A 162 1.76 19.53 -10.09
N ARG A 163 3.02 19.35 -9.67
CA ARG A 163 3.91 18.29 -10.19
C ARG A 163 3.81 17.05 -9.32
N LEU A 164 4.17 15.91 -9.89
CA LEU A 164 4.13 14.63 -9.17
C LEU A 164 4.97 14.63 -7.88
N VAL A 165 6.13 15.30 -7.91
CA VAL A 165 7.02 15.45 -6.75
C VAL A 165 6.42 16.29 -5.62
N ASP A 166 5.37 17.05 -5.90
CA ASP A 166 4.66 17.87 -4.92
C ASP A 166 3.52 17.07 -4.24
N GLY A 167 3.42 15.76 -4.52
CA GLY A 167 2.42 14.86 -3.94
C GLY A 167 2.57 14.70 -2.42
N VAL A 168 1.45 14.69 -1.72
CA VAL A 168 1.39 14.58 -0.25
C VAL A 168 0.53 13.39 0.16
N GLY A 169 1.06 12.58 1.08
CA GLY A 169 0.32 11.52 1.74
C GLY A 169 -0.61 12.07 2.82
N HIS A 170 -1.83 11.56 2.88
CA HIS A 170 -2.85 11.96 3.84
C HIS A 170 -3.56 10.74 4.42
N ILE A 171 -3.93 10.83 5.69
CA ILE A 171 -4.88 9.92 6.31
C ILE A 171 -6.22 10.66 6.41
N ARG A 172 -7.28 10.07 5.84
CA ARG A 172 -8.63 10.64 5.80
C ARG A 172 -9.67 9.55 5.97
N THR A 173 -10.88 9.93 6.35
CA THR A 173 -12.00 8.97 6.31
C THR A 173 -12.43 8.68 4.87
N PHE A 174 -13.07 7.53 4.60
CA PHE A 174 -13.70 7.29 3.28
C PHE A 174 -14.68 8.41 2.90
N ARG A 175 -15.46 8.90 3.87
CA ARG A 175 -16.41 9.99 3.66
C ARG A 175 -15.74 11.28 3.20
N GLU A 176 -14.61 11.63 3.83
CA GLU A 176 -13.80 12.76 3.38
C GLU A 176 -13.18 12.48 2.02
N PHE A 177 -12.58 11.31 1.81
CA PHE A 177 -11.99 10.90 0.54
C PHE A 177 -12.96 11.07 -0.62
N PHE A 178 -14.19 10.57 -0.52
CA PHE A 178 -15.17 10.71 -1.60
C PHE A 178 -15.65 12.15 -1.82
N ARG A 179 -15.61 13.02 -0.81
CA ARG A 179 -15.81 14.47 -0.99
C ARG A 179 -14.61 15.10 -1.70
N TYR A 180 -13.40 14.71 -1.31
CA TYR A 180 -12.16 15.22 -1.91
C TYR A 180 -11.96 14.74 -3.34
N LEU A 181 -12.40 13.52 -3.69
CA LEU A 181 -12.22 12.91 -5.01
C LEU A 181 -12.73 13.82 -6.14
N GLN A 182 -13.77 14.61 -5.87
CA GLN A 182 -14.36 15.59 -6.80
C GLN A 182 -13.43 16.77 -7.13
N ARG A 183 -12.40 17.02 -6.32
CA ARG A 183 -11.37 18.05 -6.55
C ARG A 183 -10.25 17.56 -7.47
N GLY A 184 -10.14 16.25 -7.66
CA GLY A 184 -9.23 15.65 -8.62
C GLY A 184 -9.81 15.62 -10.04
N GLY A 185 -9.14 14.92 -10.94
CA GLY A 185 -9.64 14.68 -12.30
C GLY A 185 -8.94 15.51 -13.38
N SER A 186 -7.75 16.03 -13.11
CA SER A 186 -6.90 16.64 -14.15
C SER A 186 -5.47 16.08 -14.09
N GLN A 187 -4.69 16.31 -15.14
CA GLN A 187 -3.29 15.89 -15.19
C GLN A 187 -2.45 16.48 -14.03
N ARG A 188 -2.80 17.67 -13.56
CA ARG A 188 -2.08 18.40 -12.50
C ARG A 188 -2.73 18.30 -11.12
N ALA A 189 -3.96 17.79 -11.03
CA ALA A 189 -4.68 17.65 -9.77
C ALA A 189 -5.44 16.33 -9.74
N TRP A 190 -4.99 15.39 -8.92
CA TRP A 190 -5.59 14.07 -8.80
C TRP A 190 -5.37 13.48 -7.41
N ILE A 191 -6.23 12.53 -7.07
CA ILE A 191 -6.24 11.84 -5.79
C ILE A 191 -6.19 10.35 -6.06
N TYR A 192 -5.39 9.65 -5.27
CA TYR A 192 -5.16 8.22 -5.38
C TYR A 192 -5.11 7.59 -3.99
N MET A 193 -6.12 6.81 -3.66
CA MET A 193 -6.10 5.92 -2.50
C MET A 193 -5.30 4.68 -2.85
N GLU A 194 -4.30 4.40 -2.03
CA GLU A 194 -3.43 3.25 -2.12
C GLU A 194 -3.25 2.76 -0.68
N ASP A 195 -4.08 1.77 -0.30
CA ASP A 195 -4.19 1.34 1.09
C ASP A 195 -4.11 -0.17 1.22
N GLU A 196 -3.01 -0.60 1.83
CA GLU A 196 -2.66 -1.98 2.14
C GLU A 196 -3.07 -2.39 3.57
N ILE A 197 -3.39 -1.42 4.44
CA ILE A 197 -3.79 -1.63 5.84
C ILE A 197 -5.28 -1.95 5.92
N PHE A 198 -6.10 -1.25 5.12
CA PHE A 198 -7.56 -1.35 5.18
C PHE A 198 -8.05 -2.80 5.01
N SER A 199 -7.48 -3.53 4.06
CA SER A 199 -7.85 -4.93 3.81
C SER A 199 -7.47 -5.88 4.95
N GLN A 200 -6.46 -5.51 5.76
CA GLN A 200 -6.04 -6.26 6.93
C GLN A 200 -6.92 -5.95 8.14
N ALA A 201 -7.35 -4.69 8.28
CA ALA A 201 -8.31 -4.28 9.31
C ALA A 201 -9.72 -4.82 9.04
N HIS A 202 -10.08 -5.00 7.77
CA HIS A 202 -11.39 -5.46 7.30
C HIS A 202 -11.28 -6.72 6.43
N PRO A 203 -10.83 -7.86 6.99
CA PRO A 203 -10.59 -9.08 6.21
C PRO A 203 -11.86 -9.63 5.53
N GLU A 204 -13.05 -9.25 6.01
CA GLU A 204 -14.33 -9.59 5.38
C GLU A 204 -14.44 -9.08 3.94
N ILE A 205 -13.78 -7.97 3.59
CA ILE A 205 -13.83 -7.42 2.23
C ILE A 205 -13.13 -8.33 1.23
N LYS A 206 -12.15 -9.14 1.68
CA LYS A 206 -11.46 -10.11 0.84
C LYS A 206 -12.39 -11.25 0.38
N LYS A 207 -13.52 -11.47 1.04
CA LYS A 207 -14.52 -12.49 0.64
C LYS A 207 -15.21 -12.14 -0.68
N ASP A 208 -15.20 -10.87 -1.07
CA ASP A 208 -15.77 -10.41 -2.33
C ASP A 208 -14.79 -10.59 -3.51
N ILE A 209 -13.57 -11.06 -3.24
CA ILE A 209 -12.55 -11.39 -4.23
C ILE A 209 -12.50 -12.90 -4.35
N GLU A 210 -12.86 -13.45 -5.52
CA GLU A 210 -12.81 -14.90 -5.72
C GLU A 210 -11.38 -15.41 -5.85
N PRO A 211 -11.13 -16.69 -5.55
CA PRO A 211 -9.83 -17.31 -5.77
C PRO A 211 -9.31 -17.06 -7.19
N ASN A 212 -8.05 -16.67 -7.30
CA ASN A 212 -7.35 -16.54 -8.58
C ASN A 212 -6.49 -17.80 -8.79
N PRO A 213 -6.79 -18.65 -9.78
CA PRO A 213 -6.05 -19.89 -10.00
C PRO A 213 -4.58 -19.67 -10.38
N TYR A 214 -4.22 -18.46 -10.81
CA TYR A 214 -2.85 -18.09 -11.16
C TYR A 214 -2.03 -17.57 -9.96
N MET A 215 -2.62 -17.49 -8.76
CA MET A 215 -1.96 -16.97 -7.54
C MET A 215 -1.99 -17.95 -6.35
N GLU A 216 -2.20 -19.24 -6.60
CA GLU A 216 -2.21 -20.22 -5.51
C GLU A 216 -0.83 -20.38 -4.85
N GLU A 217 0.24 -20.14 -5.60
CA GLU A 217 1.60 -20.15 -5.07
C GLU A 217 1.91 -18.84 -4.35
N ASN A 218 2.16 -18.94 -3.05
CA ASN A 218 2.57 -17.82 -2.21
C ASN A 218 3.68 -18.26 -1.25
N PHE A 219 4.93 -17.88 -1.57
CA PHE A 219 6.09 -18.18 -0.72
C PHE A 219 6.19 -17.27 0.52
N PHE A 220 5.50 -16.12 0.56
CA PHE A 220 5.49 -15.27 1.74
C PHE A 220 4.82 -15.93 2.94
N LYS A 221 4.02 -16.99 2.75
CA LYS A 221 3.47 -17.80 3.84
C LYS A 221 4.53 -18.38 4.77
N PHE A 222 5.78 -18.53 4.29
CA PHE A 222 6.89 -19.04 5.10
C PHE A 222 7.54 -17.95 5.98
N PHE A 223 7.23 -16.67 5.76
CA PHE A 223 7.69 -15.58 6.62
C PHE A 223 6.88 -15.56 7.92
N PRO A 224 7.48 -15.24 9.08
CA PRO A 224 6.75 -14.94 10.30
C PRO A 224 5.74 -13.82 10.10
N ASP A 225 4.58 -13.91 10.76
CA ASP A 225 3.46 -12.98 10.55
C ASP A 225 3.83 -11.50 10.76
N GLY A 226 4.72 -11.20 11.71
CA GLY A 226 5.14 -9.83 12.01
C GLY A 226 6.03 -9.15 10.95
N ILE A 227 6.53 -9.91 9.97
CA ILE A 227 7.38 -9.39 8.89
C ILE A 227 6.88 -9.80 7.50
N ARG A 228 5.78 -10.57 7.43
CA ARG A 228 5.20 -11.01 6.16
C ARG A 228 4.61 -9.78 5.45
N PRO A 229 4.96 -9.53 4.19
CA PRO A 229 4.30 -8.50 3.40
C PRO A 229 2.79 -8.74 3.31
N TRP A 230 2.01 -7.66 3.26
CA TRP A 230 0.58 -7.78 3.02
C TRP A 230 0.30 -8.30 1.62
N ASP A 231 -0.75 -9.10 1.51
CA ASP A 231 -1.10 -9.90 0.34
C ASP A 231 -2.00 -9.17 -0.67
N CYS A 232 -2.60 -8.05 -0.28
CA CYS A 232 -3.45 -7.27 -1.15
C CYS A 232 -3.54 -5.79 -0.74
N MET A 233 -3.78 -4.94 -1.73
CA MET A 233 -3.93 -3.51 -1.59
C MET A 233 -5.15 -3.03 -2.37
N ILE A 234 -5.95 -2.13 -1.78
CA ILE A 234 -7.09 -1.54 -2.47
C ILE A 234 -6.67 -0.21 -3.10
N LEU A 235 -6.97 -0.07 -4.39
CA LEU A 235 -6.63 1.10 -5.19
C LEU A 235 -7.88 1.83 -5.67
N TRP A 236 -8.01 3.12 -5.36
CA TRP A 236 -9.11 3.95 -5.85
C TRP A 236 -8.63 5.34 -6.24
N GLY A 237 -8.81 5.74 -7.49
CA GLY A 237 -8.31 7.02 -7.99
C GLY A 237 -9.36 7.89 -8.68
N SER A 238 -9.13 9.21 -8.68
CA SER A 238 -9.78 10.12 -9.61
C SER A 238 -9.21 9.93 -11.03
N PRO A 239 -9.85 10.43 -12.09
CA PRO A 239 -9.21 10.48 -13.41
C PRO A 239 -7.80 11.09 -13.33
N PHE A 240 -6.89 10.59 -14.17
CA PHE A 240 -5.46 10.96 -14.22
C PHE A 240 -4.58 10.57 -13.02
N SER A 241 -5.14 9.97 -11.96
CA SER A 241 -4.33 9.37 -10.89
C SER A 241 -3.40 8.30 -11.45
N ARG A 242 -2.16 8.22 -10.94
CA ARG A 242 -1.12 7.36 -11.51
C ARG A 242 -0.01 7.09 -10.51
N SER A 243 0.61 5.92 -10.62
CA SER A 243 1.91 5.61 -10.01
C SER A 243 3.05 5.96 -10.98
N THR A 244 4.25 6.17 -10.44
CA THR A 244 5.47 6.27 -11.27
C THR A 244 5.85 4.92 -11.85
N LEU A 245 6.70 4.90 -12.87
CA LEU A 245 7.36 3.67 -13.29
C LEU A 245 8.22 3.14 -12.14
N HIS A 246 8.04 1.88 -11.75
CA HIS A 246 8.78 1.21 -10.69
C HIS A 246 8.82 -0.29 -10.94
N MET A 247 9.73 -0.96 -10.23
CA MET A 247 9.68 -2.39 -10.01
C MET A 247 9.09 -2.61 -8.62
N ASP A 248 8.26 -3.63 -8.50
CA ASP A 248 7.68 -4.00 -7.21
C ASP A 248 8.76 -4.43 -6.21
N PRO A 249 8.54 -4.18 -4.90
CA PRO A 249 9.45 -4.65 -3.88
C PRO A 249 9.51 -6.19 -3.88
N TYR A 250 10.64 -6.74 -3.46
CA TYR A 250 10.88 -8.19 -3.37
C TYR A 250 10.80 -8.96 -4.70
N ASN A 251 10.73 -8.26 -5.85
CA ASN A 251 10.58 -8.86 -7.18
C ASN A 251 9.42 -9.87 -7.26
N TRP A 252 8.31 -9.62 -6.56
CA TRP A 252 7.13 -10.46 -6.65
C TRP A 252 6.43 -10.28 -8.01
N THR A 253 5.58 -11.24 -8.37
CA THR A 253 4.61 -11.05 -9.46
C THR A 253 3.34 -10.44 -8.88
N ALA A 254 2.99 -9.22 -9.30
CA ALA A 254 1.72 -8.60 -8.92
C ALA A 254 0.63 -8.85 -9.97
N ILE A 255 -0.59 -9.08 -9.49
CA ILE A 255 -1.80 -9.14 -10.32
C ILE A 255 -2.71 -7.97 -9.94
N SER A 256 -3.15 -7.20 -10.94
CA SER A 256 -4.07 -6.09 -10.76
C SER A 256 -5.46 -6.43 -11.31
N GLY A 257 -6.43 -6.59 -10.41
CA GLY A 257 -7.84 -6.74 -10.78
C GLY A 257 -8.53 -5.39 -10.94
N VAL A 258 -8.93 -5.03 -12.16
CA VAL A 258 -9.69 -3.79 -12.42
C VAL A 258 -11.18 -4.07 -12.30
N ILE A 259 -11.76 -3.74 -11.15
CA ILE A 259 -13.21 -3.91 -10.90
C ILE A 259 -14.02 -2.84 -11.65
N TYR A 260 -13.56 -1.59 -11.59
CA TYR A 260 -14.23 -0.43 -12.18
C TYR A 260 -13.25 0.54 -12.84
N GLY A 261 -13.70 1.16 -13.93
CA GLY A 261 -12.94 2.17 -14.65
C GLY A 261 -11.95 1.59 -15.67
N LYS A 262 -10.91 2.38 -15.99
CA LYS A 262 -9.87 2.02 -16.97
C LYS A 262 -8.51 2.47 -16.46
N LYS A 263 -7.51 1.59 -16.57
CA LYS A 263 -6.09 1.90 -16.30
C LYS A 263 -5.30 1.81 -17.59
N HIS A 264 -4.33 2.71 -17.75
CA HIS A 264 -3.34 2.66 -18.82
C HIS A 264 -2.03 2.16 -18.21
N TRP A 265 -1.47 1.11 -18.80
CA TRP A 265 -0.20 0.51 -18.37
C TRP A 265 0.89 0.77 -19.39
N LYS A 266 2.11 1.03 -18.91
CA LYS A 266 3.30 1.11 -19.73
C LYS A 266 4.39 0.24 -19.08
N SER A 267 4.77 -0.83 -19.77
CA SER A 267 5.98 -1.61 -19.49
C SER A 267 7.04 -1.24 -20.53
N ASN A 268 8.30 -1.21 -20.13
CA ASN A 268 9.43 -1.07 -21.06
C ASN A 268 9.98 -2.43 -21.43
#